data_AF-A0A139XHI6-F1
#
_entry.id   AF-A0A139XHI6-F1
#
_cell.length_a   1.000
_cell.length_b   1.000
_cell.length_c   1.000
_cell.angle_alpha   90.00
_cell.angle_beta   90.00
_cell.angle_gamma   90.00
#
_symmetry.space_group_name_H-M   'P 1'
#
loop_
_entity.id
_entity.type
_entity.pdbx_description
1 polymer ?
#
loop_
_entity_poly.entity_id
_entity_poly.type
_entity_poly.pdbx_seq_one_letter_code
_entity_poly.pdbx_strand_id
1 'polypeptide(L)'
;MTGGVGKPALREFYSKYLIPQMPPDMELTPISRTIGTDQLVDEMVAKFTHTVWMEWILPGVAPTGKRVEVPVVAIVQFRDGKLAHEHIYWDQASVLVQVGLLDPGTLPVVGVDSARKAIDPNLPSNTLIERD
;
A
#
# COMPACT_ATOMS: atom_id res chain seq x y z
N MET A 1 0.58 -5.86 -12.54
CA MET A 1 1.64 -5.35 -11.65
C MET A 1 2.09 -4.00 -12.17
N THR A 2 2.12 -2.97 -11.34
CA THR A 2 2.61 -1.62 -11.65
C THR A 2 4.04 -1.43 -11.11
N GLY A 3 4.82 -0.50 -11.69
CA GLY A 3 6.20 -0.23 -11.27
C GLY A 3 7.18 -0.16 -12.44
N GLY A 4 8.47 -0.33 -12.16
CA GLY A 4 9.53 -0.35 -13.17
C GLY A 4 10.89 -0.80 -12.64
N VAL A 5 11.72 -1.39 -13.51
CA VAL A 5 13.10 -1.79 -13.18
C VAL A 5 14.09 -0.92 -13.98
N GLY A 6 15.07 -0.34 -13.28
CA GLY A 6 16.06 0.54 -13.86
C GLY A 6 15.56 1.97 -14.11
N LYS A 7 16.50 2.88 -14.33
CA LYS A 7 16.26 4.33 -14.33
C LYS A 7 15.13 4.80 -15.27
N PRO A 8 15.01 4.31 -16.53
CA PRO A 8 13.95 4.79 -17.43
C PRO A 8 12.54 4.42 -16.95
N ALA A 9 12.34 3.15 -16.59
CA ALA A 9 11.03 2.65 -16.16
C ALA A 9 10.61 3.23 -14.80
N LEU A 10 11.56 3.33 -13.86
CA LEU A 10 11.32 4.00 -12.58
C LEU A 10 10.94 5.47 -12.77
N ARG A 11 11.65 6.19 -13.65
CA ARG A 11 11.33 7.59 -13.94
C ARG A 11 9.91 7.73 -14.48
N GLU A 12 9.52 6.89 -15.43
CA GLU A 12 8.17 6.90 -15.99
C GLU A 12 7.12 6.62 -14.90
N PHE A 13 7.30 5.55 -14.14
CA PHE A 13 6.39 5.18 -13.06
C PHE A 13 6.18 6.31 -12.06
N TYR A 14 7.27 6.88 -11.53
CA TYR A 14 7.21 7.97 -10.57
C TYR A 14 6.56 9.24 -11.15
N SER A 15 6.91 9.59 -12.39
CA SER A 15 6.46 10.84 -13.02
C SER A 15 5.02 10.82 -13.52
N LYS A 16 4.44 9.64 -13.76
CA LYS A 16 3.10 9.51 -14.38
C LYS A 16 2.08 8.78 -13.50
N TYR A 17 2.49 7.74 -12.81
CA TYR A 17 1.58 6.75 -12.20
C TYR A 17 1.62 6.74 -10.67
N LEU A 18 2.65 7.36 -10.07
CA LEU A 18 2.79 7.45 -8.61
C LEU A 18 2.59 8.89 -8.11
N ILE A 19 3.56 9.79 -8.30
CA ILE A 19 3.56 11.12 -7.65
C ILE A 19 2.33 11.97 -8.06
N PRO A 20 1.95 12.11 -9.34
CA PRO A 20 0.79 12.91 -9.72
C PRO A 20 -0.55 12.30 -9.29
N GLN A 21 -0.53 11.03 -8.88
CA GLN A 21 -1.70 10.21 -8.56
C GLN A 21 -1.81 9.96 -7.06
N MET A 22 -1.27 10.86 -6.24
CA MET A 22 -1.49 10.89 -4.80
C MET A 22 -2.65 11.85 -4.51
N PRO A 23 -3.72 11.40 -3.84
CA PRO A 23 -4.81 12.28 -3.45
C PRO A 23 -4.31 13.30 -2.41
N PRO A 24 -4.96 14.49 -2.32
CA PRO A 24 -4.50 15.57 -1.44
C PRO A 24 -4.46 15.22 0.06
N ASP A 25 -5.23 14.21 0.48
CA ASP A 25 -5.36 13.75 1.86
C ASP A 25 -4.54 12.48 2.15
N MET A 26 -3.59 12.13 1.26
CA MET A 26 -2.72 10.98 1.45
C MET A 26 -1.75 11.21 2.60
N GLU A 27 -1.77 10.29 3.56
CA GLU A 27 -0.89 10.26 4.72
C GLU A 27 -0.15 8.93 4.77
N LEU A 28 1.14 8.97 5.13
CA LEU A 28 1.97 7.80 5.38
C LEU A 28 2.44 7.84 6.83
N THR A 29 1.97 6.89 7.64
CA THR A 29 2.38 6.75 9.04
C THR A 29 3.43 5.65 9.16
N PRO A 30 4.68 5.95 9.53
CA PRO A 30 5.71 4.92 9.72
C PRO A 30 5.37 3.97 10.87
N ILE A 31 5.59 2.67 10.66
CA ILE A 31 5.49 1.63 11.68
C ILE A 31 6.91 1.17 12.06
N SER A 32 7.68 0.73 11.06
CA SER A 32 9.04 0.24 11.25
C SER A 32 9.94 0.57 10.06
N ARG A 33 11.25 0.64 10.32
CA ARG A 33 12.27 0.88 9.29
C ARG A 33 13.49 0.01 9.58
N THR A 34 13.91 -0.76 8.60
CA THR A 34 15.15 -1.54 8.63
C THR A 34 16.12 -1.03 7.59
N ILE A 35 17.34 -0.69 8.01
CA ILE A 35 18.39 -0.17 7.14
C ILE A 35 19.51 -1.21 7.05
N GLY A 36 19.73 -1.74 5.84
CA GLY A 36 20.88 -2.56 5.47
C GLY A 36 21.96 -1.74 4.75
N THR A 37 23.01 -2.40 4.26
CA THR A 37 24.12 -1.75 3.55
C THR A 37 23.66 -1.05 2.27
N ASP A 38 22.86 -1.76 1.46
CA ASP A 38 22.39 -1.28 0.15
C ASP A 38 20.86 -1.35 0.02
N GLN A 39 20.13 -1.57 1.12
CA GLN A 39 18.69 -1.77 1.11
C GLN A 39 18.00 -1.08 2.29
N LEU A 40 16.83 -0.54 2.04
CA LEU A 40 15.90 0.00 3.02
C LEU A 40 14.59 -0.78 2.95
N VAL A 41 14.07 -1.20 4.10
CA VAL A 41 12.71 -1.75 4.22
C VAL A 41 11.91 -0.84 5.13
N ASP A 42 10.89 -0.19 4.57
CA ASP A 42 9.96 0.67 5.29
C ASP A 42 8.59 0.01 5.35
N GLU A 43 8.05 -0.09 6.56
CA GLU A 43 6.69 -0.51 6.83
C GLU A 43 5.88 0.71 7.30
N MET A 44 4.77 0.99 6.64
CA MET A 44 3.96 2.19 6.86
C MET A 44 2.47 1.86 6.74
N VAL A 45 1.60 2.63 7.38
CA VAL A 45 0.18 2.68 7.01
C VAL A 45 -0.04 3.84 6.05
N ALA A 46 -0.56 3.54 4.86
CA ALA A 46 -1.08 4.54 3.94
C ALA A 46 -2.57 4.79 4.23
N LYS A 47 -2.94 6.06 4.36
CA LYS A 47 -4.33 6.49 4.53
C LYS A 47 -4.68 7.54 3.48
N PHE A 48 -5.77 7.34 2.75
CA PHE A 48 -6.16 8.27 1.70
C PHE A 48 -7.64 8.12 1.34
N THR A 49 -8.23 9.15 0.73
CA THR A 49 -9.54 9.03 0.07
C THR A 49 -9.33 8.88 -1.43
N HIS A 50 -9.91 7.85 -2.04
CA HIS A 50 -9.76 7.54 -3.47
C HIS A 50 -10.52 8.56 -4.34
N THR A 51 -9.95 9.77 -4.47
CA THR A 51 -10.52 10.95 -5.13
C THR A 51 -9.91 11.23 -6.52
N VAL A 52 -8.79 10.60 -6.84
CA VAL A 52 -8.08 10.70 -8.11
C VAL A 52 -7.82 9.28 -8.65
N TRP A 53 -7.48 9.16 -9.93
CA TRP A 53 -6.97 7.89 -10.46
C TRP A 53 -5.67 7.52 -9.74
N MET A 54 -5.56 6.27 -9.29
CA MET A 54 -4.42 5.77 -8.53
C MET A 54 -3.91 4.45 -9.11
N GLU A 55 -3.31 4.52 -10.30
CA GLU A 55 -2.84 3.35 -11.06
C GLU A 55 -1.89 2.46 -10.25
N TRP A 56 -1.10 3.03 -9.35
CA TRP A 56 -0.17 2.26 -8.54
C TRP A 56 -0.85 1.27 -7.58
N ILE A 57 -2.05 1.56 -7.05
CA ILE A 57 -2.76 0.72 -6.04
C ILE A 57 -4.12 0.19 -6.52
N LEU A 58 -4.81 0.94 -7.38
CA LEU A 58 -6.13 0.64 -7.92
C LEU A 58 -6.14 0.84 -9.45
N PRO A 59 -5.31 0.10 -10.20
CA PRO A 59 -5.19 0.27 -11.65
C PRO A 59 -6.52 0.03 -12.37
N GLY A 60 -6.89 0.97 -13.24
CA GLY A 60 -8.14 0.92 -14.00
C GLY A 60 -9.43 1.14 -13.18
N VAL A 61 -9.33 1.52 -11.90
CA VAL A 61 -10.51 1.83 -11.07
C VAL A 61 -10.69 3.34 -10.97
N ALA A 62 -11.86 3.83 -11.39
CA ALA A 62 -12.20 5.24 -11.28
C ALA A 62 -12.30 5.68 -9.79
N PRO A 63 -12.12 6.99 -9.49
CA PRO A 63 -12.26 7.52 -8.14
C PRO A 63 -13.57 7.09 -7.46
N THR A 64 -13.46 6.31 -6.38
CA THR A 64 -14.62 5.77 -5.66
C THR A 64 -15.13 6.68 -4.54
N GLY A 65 -14.33 7.67 -4.13
CA GLY A 65 -14.62 8.54 -2.99
C GLY A 65 -14.56 7.84 -1.62
N LYS A 66 -14.12 6.57 -1.57
CA LYS A 66 -13.99 5.80 -0.33
C LYS A 66 -12.65 6.07 0.34
N ARG A 67 -12.66 6.10 1.68
CA ARG A 67 -11.45 6.13 2.50
C ARG A 67 -10.83 4.74 2.50
N VAL A 68 -9.52 4.69 2.35
CA VAL A 68 -8.70 3.47 2.42
C VAL A 68 -7.63 3.69 3.48
N GLU A 69 -7.45 2.70 4.34
CA GLU A 69 -6.29 2.55 5.21
C GLU A 69 -5.69 1.17 4.96
N VAL A 70 -4.40 1.10 4.65
CA VAL A 70 -3.73 -0.17 4.33
C VAL A 70 -2.26 -0.13 4.74
N PRO A 71 -1.73 -1.20 5.36
CA PRO A 71 -0.28 -1.37 5.51
C PRO A 71 0.40 -1.52 4.16
N VAL A 72 1.51 -0.82 3.98
CA VAL A 72 2.36 -0.86 2.79
C VAL A 72 3.80 -1.14 3.23
N VAL A 73 4.46 -2.06 2.53
CA VAL A 73 5.89 -2.32 2.70
C VAL A 73 6.61 -1.86 1.44
N ALA A 74 7.52 -0.89 1.59
CA ALA A 74 8.41 -0.44 0.54
C ALA A 74 9.82 -1.00 0.77
N ILE A 75 10.32 -1.79 -0.18
CA ILE A 75 11.69 -2.32 -0.18
C ILE A 75 12.45 -1.57 -1.26
N VAL A 76 13.43 -0.76 -0.87
CA VAL A 76 14.18 0.10 -1.77
C VAL A 76 15.64 -0.37 -1.80
N GLN A 77 16.12 -0.75 -2.97
CA GLN A 77 17.52 -1.11 -3.18
C GLN A 77 18.30 0.08 -3.74
N PHE A 78 19.50 0.27 -3.22
CA PHE A 78 20.47 1.26 -3.68
C PHE A 78 21.65 0.59 -4.39
N ARG A 79 22.26 1.32 -5.32
CA ARG A 79 23.54 0.99 -5.96
C ARG A 79 24.28 2.29 -6.22
N ASP A 80 25.53 2.39 -5.78
CA ASP A 80 26.36 3.61 -5.90
C ASP A 80 25.65 4.87 -5.35
N GLY A 81 24.95 4.72 -4.22
CA GLY A 81 24.19 5.79 -3.57
C GLY A 81 22.93 6.25 -4.32
N LYS A 82 22.47 5.53 -5.35
CA LYS A 82 21.26 5.84 -6.13
C LYS A 82 20.23 4.72 -6.04
N LEU A 83 18.96 5.08 -6.16
CA LEU A 83 17.86 4.10 -6.21
C LEU A 83 18.01 3.21 -7.45
N ALA A 84 18.13 1.90 -7.22
CA ALA A 84 18.33 0.88 -8.26
C ALA A 84 17.00 0.21 -8.66
N HIS A 85 16.19 -0.17 -7.69
CA HIS A 85 14.81 -0.63 -7.86
C HIS A 85 14.04 -0.56 -6.54
N GLU A 86 12.73 -0.69 -6.63
CA GLU A 86 11.81 -0.66 -5.50
C GLU A 86 10.76 -1.76 -5.68
N HIS A 87 10.36 -2.39 -4.58
CA HIS A 87 9.17 -3.23 -4.50
C HIS A 87 8.22 -2.64 -3.47
N ILE A 88 6.95 -2.48 -3.83
CA ILE A 88 5.90 -2.02 -2.92
C ILE A 88 4.87 -3.15 -2.79
N TYR A 89 4.59 -3.56 -1.57
CA TYR A 89 3.63 -4.62 -1.25
C TYR A 89 2.54 -4.10 -0.34
N TRP A 90 1.32 -4.59 -0.56
CA TRP A 90 0.15 -4.34 0.27
C TRP A 90 -0.88 -5.46 0.08
N ASP A 91 -1.88 -5.51 0.96
CA ASP A 91 -3.01 -6.42 0.83
C ASP A 91 -4.06 -5.84 -0.13
N GLN A 92 -4.00 -6.25 -1.40
CA GLN A 92 -4.96 -5.81 -2.42
C GLN A 92 -6.40 -6.21 -2.09
N ALA A 93 -6.64 -7.36 -1.45
CA ALA A 93 -7.99 -7.81 -1.15
C ALA A 93 -8.64 -6.88 -0.13
N SER A 94 -7.90 -6.47 0.91
CA SER A 94 -8.36 -5.48 1.88
C SER A 94 -8.59 -4.10 1.26
N VAL A 95 -7.79 -3.68 0.27
CA VAL A 95 -8.06 -2.45 -0.49
C VAL A 95 -9.38 -2.56 -1.28
N LEU A 96 -9.57 -3.66 -2.02
CA LEU A 96 -10.77 -3.89 -2.83
C LEU A 96 -12.05 -3.96 -1.99
N VAL A 97 -12.00 -4.54 -0.79
CA VAL A 97 -13.12 -4.50 0.18
C VAL A 97 -13.45 -3.06 0.56
N GLN A 98 -12.44 -2.26 0.92
CA GLN A 98 -12.65 -0.88 1.37
C GLN A 98 -13.24 0.03 0.28
N VAL A 99 -12.90 -0.22 -0.99
CA VAL A 99 -13.48 0.52 -2.12
C VAL A 99 -14.77 -0.10 -2.67
N GLY A 100 -15.27 -1.18 -2.06
CA GLY A 100 -16.55 -1.81 -2.40
C GLY A 100 -16.53 -2.68 -3.67
N LEU A 101 -15.36 -3.15 -4.09
CA LEU A 101 -15.17 -4.02 -5.26
C LEU A 101 -15.03 -5.50 -4.90
N LEU A 102 -14.89 -5.83 -3.61
CA LEU A 102 -14.83 -7.20 -3.12
C LEU A 102 -15.79 -7.36 -1.92
N ASP A 103 -16.67 -8.35 -1.98
CA ASP A 103 -17.54 -8.72 -0.87
C ASP A 103 -16.75 -9.58 0.14
N PRO A 104 -16.61 -9.15 1.40
CA PRO A 104 -15.87 -9.89 2.42
C PRO A 104 -16.63 -11.12 2.96
N GLY A 105 -17.92 -11.29 2.69
CA GLY A 105 -18.80 -12.21 3.42
C GLY A 105 -18.38 -13.69 3.44
N THR A 106 -17.65 -14.15 2.42
CA THR A 106 -17.18 -15.55 2.32
C THR A 106 -15.66 -15.68 2.27
N LEU A 107 -14.92 -14.58 2.40
CA LEU A 107 -13.48 -14.55 2.23
C LEU A 107 -12.76 -14.21 3.55
N PRO A 108 -11.57 -14.77 3.80
CA PRO A 108 -10.75 -14.46 4.97
C PRO A 108 -10.01 -13.11 4.77
N VAL A 109 -10.77 -12.04 4.56
CA VAL A 109 -10.27 -10.68 4.34
C VAL A 109 -10.72 -9.76 5.48
N VAL A 110 -9.91 -8.73 5.77
CA VAL A 110 -10.10 -7.87 6.95
C VAL A 110 -10.36 -6.39 6.62
N GLY A 111 -10.10 -5.97 5.39
CA GLY A 111 -10.30 -4.57 5.00
C GLY A 111 -9.47 -3.62 5.86
N VAL A 112 -10.13 -2.60 6.41
CA VAL A 112 -9.49 -1.55 7.23
C VAL A 112 -8.82 -2.10 8.51
N ASP A 113 -9.28 -3.24 9.01
CA ASP A 113 -8.74 -3.79 10.26
C ASP A 113 -7.29 -4.27 10.10
N SER A 114 -6.83 -4.53 8.86
CA SER A 114 -5.40 -4.76 8.57
C SER A 114 -4.52 -3.59 9.03
N ALA A 115 -4.92 -2.36 8.70
CA ALA A 115 -4.19 -1.15 9.08
C ALA A 115 -4.24 -0.90 10.59
N ARG A 116 -5.42 -1.07 11.20
CA ARG A 116 -5.63 -0.87 12.63
C ARG A 116 -4.79 -1.83 13.47
N LYS A 117 -4.79 -3.12 13.11
CA LYS A 117 -3.99 -4.13 13.82
C LYS A 117 -2.49 -3.90 13.66
N ALA A 118 -2.04 -3.39 12.50
CA ALA A 118 -0.62 -3.10 12.28
C ALA A 118 -0.10 -1.97 13.19
N ILE A 119 -0.93 -0.98 13.53
CA ILE A 119 -0.54 0.17 14.38
C ILE A 119 -0.83 -0.03 15.87
N ASP A 120 -1.81 -0.86 16.22
CA ASP A 120 -2.18 -1.12 17.61
C ASP A 120 -1.98 -2.61 17.97
N PRO A 121 -0.89 -2.95 18.67
CA PRO A 121 -0.62 -4.32 19.07
C PRO A 121 -1.65 -4.85 20.08
N ASN A 122 -2.42 -3.99 20.76
CA ASN A 122 -3.39 -4.39 21.78
C ASN A 122 -4.73 -4.89 21.20
N LEU A 123 -5.00 -4.66 19.91
CA LEU A 123 -6.19 -5.21 19.27
C LEU A 123 -6.16 -6.75 19.25
N PRO A 124 -7.31 -7.45 19.34
CA PRO A 124 -7.35 -8.90 19.30
C PRO A 124 -6.70 -9.48 18.04
N SER A 125 -5.91 -10.54 18.21
CA SER A 125 -5.43 -11.37 17.11
C SER A 125 -6.41 -12.53 16.85
N ASN A 126 -6.25 -13.25 15.74
CA ASN A 126 -6.97 -14.50 15.42
C ASN A 126 -8.49 -14.38 15.15
N THR A 127 -9.04 -13.17 15.00
CA THR A 127 -10.47 -12.95 14.73
C THR A 127 -10.97 -13.60 13.43
N LEU A 128 -10.08 -13.90 12.48
CA LEU A 128 -10.42 -14.66 11.26
C LEU A 128 -10.47 -16.18 11.49
N ILE A 129 -9.75 -16.70 12.47
CA ILE A 129 -9.66 -18.13 12.78
C ILE A 129 -10.86 -18.56 13.62
N GLU A 130 -11.31 -17.70 14.53
CA GLU A 130 -12.42 -17.93 15.47
C GLU A 130 -13.80 -17.64 14.85
N ARG A 131 -13.93 -17.61 13.52
CA ARG A 131 -15.22 -17.45 12.84
C ARG A 131 -16.00 -18.77 12.89
N ASP A 132 -17.10 -18.79 13.64
CA ASP A 132 -18.11 -19.87 13.63
C ASP A 132 -18.92 -19.89 12.33
#